data_AF-A0A0V0IAN5-F1
#
_entry.id   AF-A0A0V0IAN5-F1
#
_cell.length_a   1.000
_cell.length_b   1.000
_cell.length_c   1.000
_cell.angle_alpha   90.00
_cell.angle_beta   90.00
_cell.angle_gamma   90.00
#
_symmetry.space_group_name_H-M   'P 1'
#
loop_
_entity.id
_entity.type
_entity.pdbx_description
1 polymer ?
#
loop_
_entity_poly.entity_id
_entity_poly.type
_entity_poly.pdbx_seq_one_letter_code
_entity_poly.pdbx_strand_id
1 'polypeptide(L)'
;MKATRGCRFSFHVTVVAAAIAYIYFSTVFVFIDQWLGLWSSPGMLNAVLFSVVALFCISSYALAIYTDPGRVPSSFVPDVEDPENTVQEIKRKGGDMRYCQKCSLYKPPRAHHCRVCNRCVLRMDHHCVWMNNCVGHANYKIFFIFVLYAVIACIYSLVLLVGSITIDSPKDNQQIEGSYRTVYVISHELLLFLVLFHSSICPDVVPFSRFFQGFYWCH
;
A
#
# COMPACT_ATOMS: atom_id res chain seq x y z
N MET A 1 20.89 -16.35 12.52
CA MET A 1 20.44 -15.31 13.47
C MET A 1 19.14 -14.67 12.94
N LYS A 2 17.97 -15.05 13.47
CA LYS A 2 16.71 -14.35 13.18
C LYS A 2 16.80 -13.01 13.90
N ALA A 3 17.02 -11.91 13.18
CA ALA A 3 16.78 -10.58 13.72
C ALA A 3 15.29 -10.50 14.05
N THR A 4 14.94 -10.70 15.31
CA THR A 4 13.64 -10.34 15.85
C THR A 4 13.53 -8.83 15.69
N ARG A 5 12.81 -8.37 14.67
CA ARG A 5 12.38 -6.98 14.60
C ARG A 5 11.47 -6.78 15.80
N GLY A 6 12.02 -6.27 16.90
CA GLY A 6 11.22 -5.77 18.01
C GLY A 6 10.22 -4.80 17.42
N CYS A 7 8.94 -4.97 17.75
CA CYS A 7 7.84 -4.13 17.28
C CYS A 7 8.02 -2.72 17.87
N ARG A 8 8.90 -1.91 17.30
CA ARG A 8 8.86 -0.46 17.46
C ARG A 8 7.91 0.04 16.38
N PHE A 9 6.72 0.45 16.77
CA PHE A 9 5.81 1.20 15.92
C PHE A 9 6.60 2.33 15.26
N SER A 10 6.82 2.22 13.94
CA SER A 10 7.44 3.29 13.17
C SER A 10 6.48 4.46 13.15
N PHE A 11 6.98 5.68 13.38
CA PHE A 11 6.19 6.91 13.30
C PHE A 11 5.33 6.94 12.04
N HIS A 12 5.89 6.55 10.88
CA HIS A 12 5.17 6.51 9.61
C HIS A 12 4.05 5.47 9.57
N VAL A 13 4.23 4.31 10.21
CA VAL A 13 3.18 3.28 10.32
C VAL A 13 2.04 3.79 11.20
N THR A 14 2.36 4.48 12.29
CA THR A 14 1.36 5.11 13.16
C THR A 14 0.56 6.18 12.41
N VAL A 15 1.23 7.01 11.59
CA VAL A 15 0.57 8.03 10.76
C VAL A 15 -0.42 7.39 9.77
N VAL A 16 -0.03 6.32 9.08
CA VAL A 16 -0.93 5.62 8.14
C VAL A 16 -2.11 4.98 8.88
N ALA A 17 -1.86 4.31 10.01
CA ALA A 17 -2.93 3.71 10.81
C ALA A 17 -3.91 4.76 11.33
N ALA A 18 -3.41 5.92 11.78
CA ALA A 18 -4.25 7.04 12.22
C ALA A 18 -5.07 7.63 11.06
N ALA A 19 -4.49 7.76 9.87
CA ALA A 19 -5.22 8.22 8.68
C ALA A 19 -6.35 7.26 8.30
N ILE A 20 -6.09 5.94 8.28
CA ILE A 20 -7.12 4.92 8.03
C ILE A 20 -8.24 5.01 9.08
N ALA A 21 -7.89 5.11 10.36
CA ALA A 21 -8.87 5.22 11.44
C ALA A 21 -9.72 6.50 11.34
N TYR A 22 -9.10 7.64 11.02
CA TYR A 22 -9.79 8.92 10.83
C TYR A 22 -10.75 8.89 9.64
N ILE A 23 -10.33 8.36 8.49
CA ILE A 23 -11.19 8.20 7.31
C ILE A 23 -12.36 7.27 7.63
N TYR A 24 -12.09 6.18 8.35
CA TYR A 24 -13.15 5.28 8.77
C TYR A 24 -14.17 5.95 9.68
N PHE A 25 -13.70 6.64 10.72
CA PHE A 25 -14.56 7.36 11.66
C PHE A 25 -15.40 8.43 10.96
N SER A 26 -14.79 9.29 10.17
CA SER A 26 -15.50 10.37 9.45
C SER A 26 -16.51 9.81 8.43
N THR A 27 -16.17 8.74 7.71
CA THR A 27 -17.07 8.14 6.72
C THR A 27 -18.31 7.52 7.38
N VAL A 28 -18.11 6.73 8.45
CA VAL A 28 -19.21 6.01 9.11
C VAL A 28 -20.09 6.92 9.96
N PHE A 29 -19.48 7.78 10.77
CA PHE A 29 -20.22 8.56 11.77
C PHE A 29 -20.59 9.98 11.32
N VAL A 30 -19.98 10.49 10.24
CA VAL A 30 -20.29 11.83 9.72
C VAL A 30 -20.92 11.74 8.33
N PHE A 31 -20.24 11.21 7.32
CA PHE A 31 -20.74 11.27 5.94
C PHE A 31 -22.00 10.43 5.73
N ILE A 32 -22.01 9.19 6.24
CA ILE A 32 -23.19 8.32 6.16
C ILE A 32 -24.36 8.90 6.96
N ASP A 33 -24.10 9.41 8.17
CA ASP A 33 -25.16 9.96 9.01
C ASP A 33 -25.80 11.21 8.40
N GLN A 34 -24.98 12.12 7.86
CA GLN A 34 -25.46 13.34 7.22
C GLN A 34 -26.17 13.09 5.89
N TRP A 35 -25.67 12.14 5.07
CA TRP A 35 -26.26 11.90 3.75
C TRP A 35 -27.47 10.97 3.78
N LEU A 36 -27.34 9.84 4.47
CA LEU A 36 -28.30 8.73 4.43
C LEU A 36 -29.02 8.52 5.77
N GLY A 37 -28.51 9.08 6.88
CA GLY A 37 -28.93 8.77 8.24
C GLY A 37 -28.39 7.42 8.69
N LEU A 38 -27.58 7.36 9.75
CA LEU A 38 -26.88 6.13 10.12
C LEU A 38 -27.85 4.99 10.50
N TRP A 39 -29.00 5.35 11.06
CA TRP A 39 -30.06 4.44 11.49
C TRP A 39 -31.05 4.06 10.39
N SER A 40 -30.91 4.63 9.18
CA SER A 40 -31.73 4.24 8.04
C SER A 40 -31.21 2.91 7.46
N SER A 41 -32.08 2.19 6.74
CA SER A 41 -31.66 0.98 6.02
C SER A 41 -30.50 1.22 5.01
N PRO A 42 -30.49 2.28 4.18
CA PRO A 42 -29.34 2.55 3.31
C PRO A 42 -28.10 2.98 4.09
N GLY A 43 -28.24 3.72 5.20
CA GLY A 43 -27.11 4.13 6.03
C GLY A 43 -26.40 2.93 6.67
N MET A 44 -27.15 2.02 7.30
CA MET A 44 -26.60 0.80 7.89
C MET A 44 -25.93 -0.10 6.83
N LEU A 45 -26.54 -0.24 5.64
CA LEU A 45 -25.95 -1.02 4.55
C LEU A 45 -24.59 -0.45 4.12
N ASN A 46 -24.51 0.87 3.90
CA ASN A 46 -23.25 1.53 3.53
C ASN A 46 -22.22 1.41 4.67
N ALA A 47 -22.63 1.53 5.93
CA ALA A 47 -21.73 1.37 7.07
C ALA A 47 -21.13 -0.05 7.14
N VAL A 48 -21.94 -1.09 6.92
CA VAL A 48 -21.47 -2.48 6.87
C VAL A 48 -20.53 -2.70 5.68
N LEU A 49 -20.92 -2.28 4.48
CA LEU A 49 -20.10 -2.42 3.27
C LEU A 49 -18.75 -1.71 3.42
N PHE A 50 -18.76 -0.48 3.91
CA PHE A 50 -17.53 0.29 4.13
C PHE A 50 -16.66 -0.35 5.22
N SER A 51 -17.25 -0.90 6.28
CA SER A 51 -16.53 -1.62 7.33
C SER A 51 -15.85 -2.89 6.82
N VAL A 52 -16.50 -3.61 5.90
CA VAL A 52 -15.89 -4.79 5.24
C VAL A 52 -14.69 -4.37 4.39
N VAL A 53 -14.81 -3.31 3.60
CA VAL A 53 -13.70 -2.77 2.80
C VAL A 53 -12.54 -2.31 3.71
N ALA A 54 -12.85 -1.60 4.79
CA ALA A 54 -11.87 -1.15 5.76
C ALA A 54 -11.15 -2.33 6.45
N LEU A 55 -11.87 -3.40 6.77
CA LEU A 55 -11.28 -4.62 7.33
C LEU A 55 -10.27 -5.24 6.36
N PHE A 56 -10.65 -5.44 5.09
CA PHE A 56 -9.72 -5.95 4.07
C PHE A 56 -8.49 -5.05 3.89
N CYS A 57 -8.67 -3.72 3.91
CA CYS A 57 -7.58 -2.75 3.84
C CYS A 57 -6.63 -2.89 5.03
N ILE A 58 -7.15 -2.93 6.26
CA ILE A 58 -6.33 -3.04 7.49
C ILE A 58 -5.62 -4.40 7.56
N SER A 59 -6.33 -5.49 7.23
CA SER A 59 -5.73 -6.83 7.25
C SER A 59 -4.62 -6.96 6.23
N SER A 60 -4.81 -6.48 5.00
CA SER A 60 -3.77 -6.51 3.97
C SER A 60 -2.60 -5.58 4.29
N TYR A 61 -2.84 -4.41 4.90
CA TYR A 61 -1.79 -3.53 5.40
C TYR A 61 -0.95 -4.19 6.50
N ALA A 62 -1.61 -4.82 7.48
CA ALA A 62 -0.94 -5.56 8.55
C ALA A 62 -0.10 -6.71 7.97
N LEU A 63 -0.66 -7.50 7.05
CA LEU A 63 0.09 -8.55 6.37
C LEU A 63 1.29 -7.99 5.60
N ALA A 64 1.16 -6.84 4.92
CA ALA A 64 2.28 -6.22 4.21
C ALA A 64 3.42 -5.82 5.16
N ILE A 65 3.10 -5.27 6.35
CA ILE A 65 4.07 -4.92 7.39
C ILE A 65 4.80 -6.17 7.91
N TYR A 66 4.06 -7.24 8.23
CA TYR A 66 4.62 -8.40 8.93
C TYR A 66 5.21 -9.48 8.01
N THR A 67 4.86 -9.51 6.73
CA THR A 67 5.39 -10.50 5.78
C THR A 67 6.83 -10.19 5.40
N ASP A 68 7.73 -11.18 5.50
CA ASP A 68 9.10 -11.03 5.02
C ASP A 68 9.09 -10.84 3.50
N PRO A 69 9.77 -9.81 2.95
CA PRO A 69 9.73 -9.49 1.52
C PRO A 69 10.45 -10.50 0.62
N GLY A 70 11.13 -11.48 1.19
CA GLY A 70 11.92 -12.48 0.48
C GLY A 70 13.42 -12.27 0.69
N ARG A 71 14.14 -13.37 0.93
CA ARG A 71 15.60 -13.40 1.11
C ARG A 71 16.26 -14.00 -0.12
N VAL A 72 17.46 -13.54 -0.42
CA VAL A 72 18.36 -14.28 -1.30
C VAL A 72 18.94 -15.45 -0.49
N PRO A 73 18.83 -16.70 -0.95
CA PRO A 73 19.44 -17.84 -0.28
C PRO A 73 20.97 -17.72 -0.35
N SER A 74 21.67 -18.06 0.74
CA SER A 74 23.14 -17.98 0.81
C SER A 74 23.84 -18.99 -0.10
N SER A 75 23.15 -20.06 -0.49
CA SER A 75 23.62 -21.06 -1.44
C SER A 75 23.44 -20.65 -2.90
N PHE A 76 22.92 -19.45 -3.19
CA PHE A 76 22.80 -18.99 -4.57
C PHE A 76 24.18 -18.77 -5.19
N VAL A 77 24.51 -19.60 -6.18
CA VAL A 77 25.68 -19.48 -7.04
C VAL A 77 25.16 -19.31 -8.46
N PRO A 78 25.65 -18.32 -9.23
CA PRO A 78 25.27 -18.18 -10.63
C PRO A 78 25.78 -19.39 -11.43
N ASP A 79 24.90 -20.05 -12.19
CA ASP A 79 25.28 -21.10 -13.12
C ASP A 79 26.00 -20.46 -14.32
N VAL A 80 27.31 -20.72 -14.43
CA VAL A 80 28.17 -20.15 -15.49
C VAL A 80 28.21 -21.08 -16.73
N GLU A 81 27.60 -22.27 -16.66
CA GLU A 81 27.89 -23.38 -17.58
C GLU A 81 26.86 -23.64 -18.70
N ASP A 82 25.86 -22.78 -18.92
CA ASP A 82 24.87 -22.97 -20.00
C ASP A 82 24.95 -21.87 -21.09
N PRO A 83 25.67 -22.13 -22.22
CA PRO A 83 25.72 -21.21 -23.35
C PRO A 83 24.36 -21.01 -24.05
N GLU A 84 23.36 -21.85 -23.80
CA GLU A 84 22.03 -21.77 -24.43
C GLU A 84 21.06 -20.83 -23.69
N ASN A 85 21.33 -20.49 -22.42
CA ASN A 85 20.56 -19.51 -21.64
C ASN A 85 21.05 -18.05 -21.81
N THR A 86 21.82 -17.80 -22.86
CA THR A 86 22.31 -16.47 -23.29
C THR A 86 21.18 -15.48 -23.64
N VAL A 87 19.91 -15.90 -23.68
CA VAL A 87 18.79 -15.06 -24.11
C VAL A 87 18.16 -14.22 -22.99
N GLN A 88 18.21 -14.61 -21.70
CA GLN A 88 17.43 -13.91 -20.68
C GLN A 88 18.15 -12.83 -19.85
N GLU A 89 19.49 -12.82 -19.78
CA GLU A 89 20.22 -11.77 -19.04
C GLU A 89 21.26 -10.96 -19.84
N ILE A 90 21.60 -11.35 -21.08
CA ILE A 90 22.63 -10.64 -21.86
C ILE A 90 22.13 -9.32 -22.47
N LYS A 91 20.84 -9.00 -22.38
CA LYS A 91 20.29 -7.77 -23.00
C LYS A 91 20.52 -6.47 -22.22
N ARG A 92 21.33 -6.47 -21.17
CA ARG A 92 21.82 -5.23 -20.53
C ARG A 92 23.35 -5.20 -20.55
N LYS A 93 23.90 -4.48 -21.52
CA LYS A 93 25.31 -4.06 -21.69
C LYS A 93 26.13 -4.18 -20.38
N GLY A 94 26.99 -5.20 -20.30
CA GLY A 94 27.96 -5.39 -19.21
C GLY A 94 27.60 -6.53 -18.24
N GLY A 95 27.58 -7.77 -18.74
CA GLY A 95 27.20 -8.99 -18.03
C GLY A 95 28.14 -9.44 -16.91
N ASP A 96 28.43 -8.55 -15.95
CA ASP A 96 29.17 -8.90 -14.74
C ASP A 96 28.22 -9.46 -13.68
N MET A 97 28.59 -10.62 -13.12
CA MET A 97 27.92 -11.23 -11.98
C MET A 97 27.81 -10.22 -10.83
N ARG A 98 26.58 -9.87 -10.43
CA ARG A 98 26.36 -8.80 -9.45
C ARG A 98 26.57 -9.31 -8.03
N TYR A 99 27.71 -9.00 -7.42
CA TYR A 99 27.99 -9.35 -6.03
C TYR A 99 27.52 -8.29 -5.03
N CYS A 100 27.16 -8.70 -3.81
CA CYS A 100 26.87 -7.81 -2.68
C CYS A 100 28.00 -7.85 -1.66
N GLN A 101 28.88 -6.84 -1.65
CA GLN A 101 29.97 -6.76 -0.68
C GLN A 101 29.48 -6.73 0.78
N LYS A 102 28.33 -6.09 1.06
CA LYS A 102 27.78 -5.97 2.42
C LYS A 102 27.18 -7.27 2.97
N CYS A 103 26.68 -8.13 2.09
CA CYS A 103 26.05 -9.39 2.47
C CYS A 103 26.91 -10.61 2.12
N SER A 104 28.08 -10.38 1.52
CA SER A 104 29.00 -11.39 1.02
C SER A 104 28.33 -12.49 0.19
N LEU A 105 27.45 -12.12 -0.74
CA LEU A 105 26.69 -13.07 -1.57
C LEU A 105 26.48 -12.56 -3.00
N TYR A 106 26.34 -13.48 -3.95
CA TYR A 106 25.92 -13.18 -5.32
C TYR A 106 24.42 -12.81 -5.37
N LYS A 107 24.07 -11.79 -6.16
CA LYS A 107 22.69 -11.31 -6.29
C LYS A 107 22.05 -12.00 -7.49
N PRO A 108 20.93 -12.72 -7.30
CA PRO A 108 20.10 -13.16 -8.40
C PRO A 108 19.59 -11.99 -9.25
N PRO A 109 19.08 -12.28 -10.46
CA PRO A 109 18.38 -11.30 -11.29
C PRO A 109 17.38 -10.48 -10.49
N ARG A 110 17.41 -9.15 -10.63
CA ARG A 110 16.51 -8.20 -9.94
C ARG A 110 16.58 -8.20 -8.40
N ALA A 111 17.56 -8.84 -7.78
CA ALA A 111 17.80 -8.69 -6.34
C ALA A 111 18.59 -7.41 -6.03
N HIS A 112 18.20 -6.70 -4.97
CA HIS A 112 18.87 -5.47 -4.52
C HIS A 112 19.12 -5.50 -3.01
N HIS A 113 20.20 -4.84 -2.59
CA HIS A 113 20.51 -4.66 -1.17
C HIS A 113 19.78 -3.43 -0.65
N CYS A 114 18.87 -3.63 0.30
CA CYS A 114 18.23 -2.53 1.02
C CYS A 114 19.12 -2.11 2.18
N ARG A 115 19.56 -0.85 2.17
CA ARG A 115 20.39 -0.28 3.25
C ARG A 115 19.61 -0.20 4.57
N VAL A 116 18.31 0.11 4.51
CA VAL A 116 17.45 0.25 5.71
C VAL A 116 17.20 -1.11 6.36
N CYS A 117 16.87 -2.13 5.58
CA CYS A 117 16.70 -3.49 6.09
C CYS A 117 18.02 -4.25 6.32
N ASN A 118 19.15 -3.66 5.90
CA ASN A 118 20.51 -4.21 5.93
C ASN A 118 20.62 -5.66 5.39
N ARG A 119 19.99 -5.91 4.24
CA ARG A 119 20.00 -7.24 3.59
C ARG A 119 19.65 -7.17 2.12
N CYS A 120 20.02 -8.22 1.38
CA CYS A 120 19.51 -8.42 0.02
C CYS A 120 18.06 -8.92 0.06
N VAL A 121 17.22 -8.31 -0.78
CA VAL A 121 15.81 -8.66 -0.97
C VAL A 121 15.62 -9.16 -2.40
N LEU A 122 14.94 -10.29 -2.52
CA LEU A 122 14.68 -10.94 -3.81
C LEU A 122 13.61 -10.16 -4.59
N ARG A 123 13.84 -9.91 -5.89
CA ARG A 123 12.99 -9.05 -6.75
C ARG A 123 12.53 -7.79 -6.00
N MET A 124 13.49 -7.11 -5.37
CA MET A 124 13.21 -5.91 -4.58
C MET A 124 12.65 -4.83 -5.50
N ASP A 125 11.50 -4.29 -5.11
CA ASP A 125 10.92 -3.13 -5.76
C ASP A 125 11.45 -1.87 -5.06
N HIS A 126 11.01 -1.63 -3.82
CA HIS A 126 11.48 -0.51 -3.01
C HIS A 126 11.43 -0.82 -1.51
N HIS A 127 12.02 0.07 -0.71
CA HIS A 127 11.79 0.09 0.73
C HIS A 127 10.68 1.08 1.03
N CYS A 128 9.54 0.59 1.53
CA CYS A 128 8.39 1.44 1.81
C CYS A 128 8.41 1.89 3.27
N VAL A 129 8.70 3.17 3.46
CA VAL A 129 8.77 3.81 4.79
C VAL A 129 7.40 3.73 5.51
N TRP A 130 6.31 3.80 4.76
CA TRP A 130 4.92 3.78 5.25
C TRP A 130 4.47 2.44 5.85
N MET A 131 5.15 1.34 5.53
CA MET A 131 4.94 0.01 6.13
C MET A 131 6.17 -0.46 6.90
N ASN A 132 7.21 0.37 7.00
CA ASN A 132 8.51 0.05 7.61
C ASN A 132 9.07 -1.30 7.15
N ASN A 133 8.90 -1.62 5.86
CA ASN A 133 9.28 -2.92 5.30
C ASN A 133 9.60 -2.76 3.80
N CYS A 134 10.42 -3.67 3.26
CA CYS A 134 10.60 -3.70 1.81
C CYS A 134 9.37 -4.31 1.14
N VAL A 135 9.15 -3.91 -0.11
CA VAL A 135 8.30 -4.62 -1.06
C VAL A 135 9.23 -5.44 -1.95
N GLY A 136 9.03 -6.76 -1.93
CA GLY A 136 9.85 -7.72 -2.67
C GLY A 136 9.02 -8.91 -3.10
N HIS A 137 9.71 -9.94 -3.62
CA HIS A 137 9.06 -11.10 -4.24
C HIS A 137 7.92 -11.71 -3.41
N ALA A 138 8.13 -11.90 -2.11
CA ALA A 138 7.22 -12.68 -1.27
C ALA A 138 6.02 -11.88 -0.74
N ASN A 139 6.07 -10.54 -0.72
CA ASN A 139 4.98 -9.69 -0.22
C ASN A 139 4.41 -8.71 -1.26
N TYR A 140 4.92 -8.71 -2.49
CA TYR A 140 4.47 -7.83 -3.57
C TYR A 140 2.94 -7.90 -3.80
N LYS A 141 2.38 -9.11 -3.87
CA LYS A 141 0.93 -9.32 -4.06
C LYS A 141 0.11 -8.72 -2.91
N ILE A 142 0.59 -8.89 -1.67
CA ILE A 142 -0.08 -8.38 -0.47
C ILE A 142 -0.07 -6.85 -0.47
N PHE A 143 1.08 -6.26 -0.77
CA PHE A 143 1.22 -4.80 -0.91
C PHE A 143 0.26 -4.25 -1.97
N PHE A 144 0.16 -4.90 -3.13
CA PHE A 144 -0.77 -4.51 -4.18
C PHE A 144 -2.24 -4.57 -3.73
N ILE A 145 -2.64 -5.66 -3.06
CA ILE A 145 -4.00 -5.81 -2.52
C ILE A 145 -4.32 -4.71 -1.51
N PHE A 146 -3.36 -4.37 -0.64
CA PHE A 146 -3.50 -3.23 0.28
C PHE A 146 -3.77 -1.93 -0.46
N VAL A 147 -2.95 -1.60 -1.46
CA VAL A 147 -3.11 -0.37 -2.25
C VAL A 147 -4.47 -0.36 -2.97
N LEU A 148 -4.91 -1.49 -3.52
CA LEU A 148 -6.21 -1.61 -4.17
C LEU A 148 -7.36 -1.30 -3.20
N TYR A 149 -7.39 -1.93 -2.03
CA TYR A 149 -8.45 -1.68 -1.04
C TYR A 149 -8.37 -0.27 -0.45
N ALA A 150 -7.18 0.30 -0.29
CA ALA A 150 -7.02 1.69 0.13
C ALA A 150 -7.62 2.67 -0.90
N VAL A 151 -7.38 2.45 -2.19
CA VAL A 151 -7.97 3.27 -3.28
C VAL A 151 -9.50 3.13 -3.30
N ILE A 152 -10.01 1.89 -3.21
CA ILE A 152 -11.46 1.65 -3.15
C ILE A 152 -12.08 2.39 -1.95
N ALA A 153 -11.47 2.28 -0.77
CA ALA A 153 -11.95 2.98 0.43
C ALA A 153 -11.92 4.50 0.26
N CYS A 154 -10.87 5.07 -0.34
CA CYS A 154 -10.77 6.51 -0.59
C CYS A 154 -11.85 7.00 -1.56
N ILE A 155 -12.06 6.30 -2.67
CA ILE A 155 -13.10 6.65 -3.65
C ILE A 155 -14.50 6.54 -3.03
N TYR A 156 -14.77 5.47 -2.28
CA TYR A 156 -16.05 5.29 -1.58
C TYR A 156 -16.29 6.43 -0.58
N SER A 157 -15.30 6.74 0.26
CA SER A 157 -15.37 7.84 1.23
C SER A 157 -15.58 9.20 0.54
N LEU A 158 -14.90 9.45 -0.59
CA LEU A 158 -15.07 10.67 -1.38
C LEU A 158 -16.49 10.82 -1.92
N VAL A 159 -17.10 9.75 -2.45
CA VAL A 159 -18.48 9.77 -2.93
C VAL A 159 -19.45 10.09 -1.79
N LEU A 160 -19.28 9.47 -0.62
CA LEU A 160 -20.10 9.75 0.56
C LEU A 160 -19.91 11.18 1.06
N LEU A 161 -18.69 11.69 1.06
CA LEU A 161 -18.37 13.07 1.44
C LEU A 161 -19.04 14.08 0.50
N VAL A 162 -18.96 13.87 -0.81
CA VAL A 162 -19.60 14.77 -1.78
C VAL A 162 -21.12 14.71 -1.62
N GLY A 163 -21.68 13.51 -1.48
CA GLY A 163 -23.11 13.31 -1.24
C GLY A 163 -23.61 14.02 0.02
N SER A 164 -22.88 13.90 1.13
CA SER A 164 -23.26 14.56 2.38
C SER A 164 -23.21 16.07 2.28
N ILE A 165 -22.23 16.65 1.59
CA ILE A 165 -22.15 18.10 1.33
C ILE A 165 -23.34 18.58 0.48
N THR A 166 -23.82 17.79 -0.49
CA THR A 166 -24.95 18.21 -1.35
C THR A 166 -26.30 18.26 -0.64
N ILE A 167 -26.46 17.52 0.47
CA ILE A 167 -27.71 17.48 1.25
C ILE A 167 -27.68 18.45 2.44
N ASP A 168 -26.49 18.93 2.83
CA ASP A 168 -26.28 19.91 3.90
C ASP A 168 -26.84 21.30 3.49
N SER A 169 -28.16 21.40 3.48
CA SER A 169 -28.92 22.65 3.33
C SER A 169 -28.87 23.41 4.66
N PRO A 170 -28.83 24.76 4.67
CA PRO A 170 -28.42 25.56 5.83
C PRO A 170 -29.43 25.41 6.98
N LYS A 171 -29.19 24.44 7.85
CA LYS A 171 -29.96 24.22 9.08
C LYS A 171 -29.19 24.80 10.25
N ASP A 172 -29.51 26.07 10.48
CA ASP A 172 -29.39 26.86 11.70
C ASP A 172 -28.90 26.09 12.96
N ASN A 173 -27.58 25.97 13.12
CA ASN A 173 -26.93 25.85 14.43
C ASN A 173 -25.42 26.13 14.33
N GLN A 174 -25.03 27.41 14.42
CA GLN A 174 -23.69 27.94 14.13
C GLN A 174 -22.52 27.26 14.88
N GLN A 175 -22.77 26.59 16.01
CA GLN A 175 -21.73 25.99 16.84
C GLN A 175 -21.43 24.51 16.49
N ILE A 176 -22.42 23.79 15.98
CA ILE A 176 -22.29 22.39 15.54
C ILE A 176 -21.72 22.34 14.11
N GLU A 177 -22.09 23.32 13.29
CA GLU A 177 -21.64 23.50 11.90
C GLU A 177 -20.10 23.67 11.80
N GLY A 178 -19.47 24.38 12.74
CA GLY A 178 -18.01 24.59 12.76
C GLY A 178 -17.19 23.30 12.97
N SER A 179 -17.73 22.35 13.74
CA SER A 179 -17.09 21.06 13.99
C SER A 179 -17.12 20.17 12.74
N TYR A 180 -18.29 20.03 12.10
CA TYR A 180 -18.43 19.24 10.88
C TYR A 180 -17.67 19.85 9.70
N ARG A 181 -17.68 21.18 9.54
CA ARG A 181 -16.90 21.85 8.50
C ARG A 181 -15.40 21.55 8.61
N THR A 182 -14.88 21.49 9.83
CA THR A 182 -13.47 21.12 10.07
C THR A 182 -13.20 19.68 9.66
N VAL A 183 -14.10 18.75 9.97
CA VAL A 183 -13.99 17.34 9.55
C VAL A 183 -14.01 17.23 8.01
N TYR A 184 -14.92 17.93 7.33
CA TYR A 184 -14.99 17.94 5.87
C TYR A 184 -13.73 18.45 5.21
N VAL A 185 -13.19 19.58 5.68
CA VAL A 185 -11.95 20.15 5.13
C VAL A 185 -10.77 19.20 5.36
N ILE A 186 -10.59 18.68 6.57
CA ILE A 186 -9.49 17.74 6.86
C ILE A 186 -9.63 16.46 6.02
N SER A 187 -10.85 15.92 5.90
CA SER A 187 -11.08 14.72 5.11
C SER A 187 -10.88 14.95 3.62
N HIS A 188 -11.30 16.10 3.08
CA HIS A 188 -11.08 16.47 1.69
C HIS A 188 -9.58 16.58 1.37
N GLU A 189 -8.82 17.33 2.16
CA GLU A 189 -7.38 17.49 1.97
C GLU A 189 -6.63 16.16 2.13
N LEU A 190 -7.02 15.34 3.12
CA LEU A 190 -6.43 14.02 3.34
C LEU A 190 -6.73 13.05 2.18
N LEU A 191 -7.97 13.01 1.68
CA LEU A 191 -8.35 12.16 0.55
C LEU A 191 -7.66 12.60 -0.73
N LEU A 192 -7.58 13.91 -1.00
CA LEU A 192 -6.81 14.44 -2.13
C LEU A 192 -5.34 14.07 -2.02
N PHE A 193 -4.73 14.24 -0.85
CA PHE A 193 -3.36 13.82 -0.61
C PHE A 193 -3.19 12.33 -0.90
N LEU A 194 -4.03 11.45 -0.36
CA LEU A 194 -3.90 9.99 -0.56
C LEU A 194 -4.12 9.55 -2.01
N VAL A 195 -5.04 10.17 -2.74
CA VAL A 195 -5.28 9.89 -4.16
C VAL A 195 -4.10 10.36 -5.01
N LEU A 196 -3.56 11.56 -4.75
CA LEU A 196 -2.43 12.11 -5.49
C LEU A 196 -1.11 11.41 -5.13
N PHE A 197 -0.92 11.02 -3.87
CA PHE A 197 0.30 10.38 -3.39
C PHE A 197 0.52 8.98 -4.01
N HIS A 198 -0.53 8.34 -4.53
CA HIS A 198 -0.39 7.12 -5.33
C HIS A 198 0.45 7.35 -6.59
N SER A 199 0.34 8.53 -7.22
CA SER A 199 1.16 8.88 -8.40
C SER A 199 2.64 9.08 -8.06
N SER A 200 2.94 9.50 -6.83
CA SER A 200 4.30 9.81 -6.36
C SER A 200 5.03 8.62 -5.72
N ILE A 201 4.31 7.67 -5.12
CA ILE A 201 4.93 6.40 -4.64
C ILE A 201 5.27 5.50 -5.84
N CYS A 202 4.58 5.68 -6.96
CA CYS A 202 4.74 4.83 -8.13
C CYS A 202 5.05 5.57 -9.45
N PRO A 203 6.16 6.33 -9.55
CA PRO A 203 6.72 6.61 -10.87
C PRO A 203 7.15 5.31 -11.60
N ASP A 204 7.29 4.19 -10.88
CA ASP A 204 7.64 2.86 -11.41
C ASP A 204 6.50 1.83 -11.36
N VAL A 205 5.25 2.19 -11.01
CA VAL A 205 4.14 1.25 -11.29
C VAL A 205 3.95 1.24 -12.79
N VAL A 206 4.57 0.21 -13.34
CA VAL A 206 4.32 -0.40 -14.64
C VAL A 206 2.94 0.03 -15.15
N PRO A 207 2.85 0.76 -16.28
CA PRO A 207 1.57 1.19 -16.81
C PRO A 207 0.63 -0.02 -16.89
N PHE A 208 -0.66 0.22 -16.68
CA PHE A 208 -1.73 -0.79 -16.74
C PHE A 208 -1.61 -1.73 -17.96
N SER A 209 -0.89 -1.31 -19.01
CA SER A 209 -0.51 -2.12 -20.17
C SER A 209 0.43 -3.30 -19.94
N ARG A 210 1.25 -3.38 -18.87
CA ARG A 210 1.99 -4.62 -18.54
C ARG A 210 1.38 -5.44 -17.40
N PHE A 211 0.17 -5.08 -16.95
CA PHE A 211 -0.67 -5.83 -16.01
C PHE A 211 -0.88 -7.28 -16.46
N PHE A 212 -1.04 -7.52 -17.77
CA PHE A 212 -1.22 -8.87 -18.32
C PHE A 212 0.08 -9.64 -18.53
N GLN A 213 1.24 -8.99 -18.68
CA GLN A 213 2.52 -9.70 -18.89
C GLN A 213 3.03 -10.40 -17.62
N GLY A 214 2.54 -10.00 -16.43
CA GLY A 214 2.88 -10.65 -15.16
C GLY A 214 2.12 -11.95 -14.86
N PHE A 215 1.05 -12.25 -15.58
CA PHE A 215 0.28 -13.50 -15.44
C PHE A 215 0.77 -14.63 -16.36
N TYR A 216 1.62 -14.35 -17.35
CA TYR A 216 2.15 -15.35 -18.30
C TYR A 216 3.46 -16.04 -17.85
N TRP A 217 3.92 -15.83 -16.61
CA TRP A 217 5.14 -16.48 -16.09
C TRP A 217 4.88 -17.37 -14.86
N CYS A 218 3.71 -18.01 -14.84
CA CYS A 218 3.46 -19.22 -14.04
C CYS A 218 3.28 -20.40 -15.01
N HIS A 219 4.37 -20.81 -15.64
CA HIS A 219 4.61 -22.17 -16.11
C HIS A 219 6.11 -22.41 -16.14
#